data_AF-A0A506XYN4-F1
#
_entry.id   AF-A0A506XYN4-F1
#
_cell.length_a   1.000
_cell.length_b   1.000
_cell.length_c   1.000
_cell.angle_alpha   90.00
_cell.angle_beta   90.00
_cell.angle_gamma   90.00
#
_symmetry.space_group_name_H-M   'P 1'
#
loop_
_entity.id
_entity.type
_entity.pdbx_description
1 polymer ?
#
loop_
_entity_poly.entity_id
_entity_poly.type
_entity_poly.pdbx_seq_one_letter_code
_entity_poly.pdbx_strand_id
1 'polypeptide(L)'
;MTATSPRPRRRILWILIAAVAIIALAIAAAVIAGTIRASESDPTIAPTDTSASPKPSASATADAEPTGCLGGDTRDADMLLAAQKAAPHTSNGAVEVAAAAMRWMYQYPVPSDDQIASASPKLFASSASAQFRDLSAAYAKTSNPSAGVVENGKTFYISTIPGVWHLESYTDTTATVSVGGGYVVDGELSPQLRFATTSTWKWEDGSWRLESGEFKRAVDDLYSIGTTFTGGC
;
A
#
# COMPACT_ATOMS: atom_id res chain seq x y z
N MET A 1 -35.92 45.96 -4.48
CA MET A 1 -35.26 45.35 -3.31
C MET A 1 -35.20 43.85 -3.55
N THR A 2 -34.04 43.32 -3.90
CA THR A 2 -33.79 41.92 -4.23
C THR A 2 -33.45 41.14 -2.96
N ALA A 3 -34.23 40.11 -2.62
CA ALA A 3 -33.95 39.22 -1.49
C ALA A 3 -33.33 37.91 -1.99
N THR A 4 -32.11 37.64 -1.55
CA THR A 4 -31.34 36.41 -1.79
C THR A 4 -31.86 35.26 -0.93
N SER A 5 -32.32 34.18 -1.54
CA SER A 5 -32.63 32.92 -0.83
C SER A 5 -31.35 32.17 -0.43
N PRO A 6 -31.25 31.63 0.79
CA PRO A 6 -30.09 30.83 1.22
C PRO A 6 -30.11 29.43 0.60
N ARG A 7 -28.97 28.96 0.08
CA ARG A 7 -28.80 27.61 -0.47
C ARG A 7 -28.87 26.53 0.64
N PRO A 8 -29.56 25.39 0.42
CA PRO A 8 -29.74 24.36 1.43
C PRO A 8 -28.51 23.43 1.56
N ARG A 9 -27.61 23.72 2.50
CA ARG A 9 -26.43 22.88 2.85
C ARG A 9 -26.77 21.45 3.32
N ARG A 10 -28.02 21.18 3.71
CA ARG A 10 -28.42 19.86 4.24
C ARG A 10 -28.51 18.75 3.19
N ARG A 11 -28.81 19.05 1.92
CA ARG A 11 -28.97 18.01 0.88
C ARG A 11 -27.64 17.40 0.45
N ILE A 12 -26.55 18.18 0.44
CA ILE A 12 -25.22 17.70 0.06
C ILE A 12 -24.66 16.74 1.13
N LEU A 13 -24.92 17.00 2.41
CA LEU A 13 -24.51 16.11 3.49
C LEU A 13 -25.19 14.73 3.40
N TRP A 14 -26.48 14.69 3.07
CA TRP A 14 -27.21 13.42 2.89
C TRP A 14 -26.75 12.64 1.64
N ILE A 15 -26.35 13.33 0.56
CA ILE A 15 -25.79 12.69 -0.63
C ILE A 15 -24.41 12.09 -0.32
N LEU A 16 -23.58 12.77 0.48
CA LEU A 16 -22.27 12.23 0.90
C LEU A 16 -22.41 11.04 1.85
N ILE A 17 -23.37 11.07 2.78
CA ILE A 17 -23.66 9.93 3.67
C ILE A 17 -24.17 8.72 2.87
N ALA A 18 -25.02 8.93 1.87
CA ALA A 18 -25.49 7.88 0.98
C ALA A 18 -24.34 7.28 0.13
N ALA A 19 -23.42 8.10 -0.37
CA ALA A 19 -22.27 7.63 -1.14
C ALA A 19 -21.31 6.77 -0.30
N VAL A 20 -21.02 7.17 0.94
CA VAL A 20 -20.18 6.40 1.86
C VAL A 20 -20.85 5.08 2.26
N ALA A 21 -22.17 5.08 2.48
CA ALA A 21 -22.92 3.87 2.78
C ALA A 21 -22.89 2.86 1.63
N ILE A 22 -22.97 3.32 0.37
CA ILE A 22 -22.90 2.45 -0.82
C ILE A 22 -21.51 1.82 -0.97
N ILE A 23 -20.44 2.59 -0.72
CA ILE A 23 -19.06 2.07 -0.78
C ILE A 23 -18.82 1.03 0.31
N ALA A 24 -19.29 1.28 1.55
CA ALA A 24 -19.20 0.31 2.64
C ALA A 24 -20.00 -0.98 2.33
N LEU A 25 -21.17 -0.86 1.70
CA LEU A 25 -21.99 -2.01 1.31
C LEU A 25 -21.34 -2.82 0.17
N ALA A 26 -20.66 -2.16 -0.77
CA ALA A 26 -19.92 -2.82 -1.84
C ALA A 26 -18.73 -3.63 -1.30
N ILE A 27 -18.01 -3.09 -0.31
CA ILE A 27 -16.91 -3.78 0.37
C ILE A 27 -17.44 -5.00 1.16
N ALA A 28 -18.54 -4.85 1.90
CA ALA A 28 -19.15 -5.96 2.62
C ALA A 28 -19.68 -7.06 1.68
N ALA A 29 -20.30 -6.69 0.55
CA ALA A 29 -20.79 -7.63 -0.45
C ALA A 29 -19.65 -8.39 -1.15
N ALA A 30 -18.50 -7.74 -1.41
CA ALA A 30 -17.32 -8.38 -1.98
C ALA A 30 -16.71 -9.42 -1.02
N VAL A 31 -16.69 -9.13 0.28
CA VAL A 31 -16.21 -10.08 1.30
C VAL A 31 -17.13 -11.29 1.43
N ILE A 32 -18.46 -11.09 1.41
CA ILE A 32 -19.43 -12.20 1.52
C ILE A 32 -19.47 -13.05 0.24
N ALA A 33 -19.39 -12.43 -0.95
CA ALA A 33 -19.35 -13.14 -2.21
C ALA A 33 -18.07 -13.99 -2.39
N GLY A 34 -16.94 -13.51 -1.85
CA GLY A 34 -15.68 -14.27 -1.81
C GLY A 34 -15.74 -15.54 -0.97
N THR A 35 -16.55 -15.55 0.09
CA THR A 35 -16.67 -16.73 0.99
C THR A 35 -17.62 -17.83 0.49
N ILE A 36 -18.46 -17.57 -0.52
CA ILE A 36 -19.52 -18.50 -0.95
C ILE A 36 -19.21 -19.22 -2.28
N ARG A 37 -18.21 -18.78 -3.05
CA ARG A 37 -17.86 -19.40 -4.34
C ARG A 37 -16.65 -20.32 -4.26
N ALA A 38 -16.76 -21.34 -3.41
CA ALA A 38 -15.94 -22.53 -3.50
C ALA A 38 -16.85 -23.72 -3.83
N SER A 39 -17.27 -23.81 -5.08
CA SER A 39 -17.62 -25.05 -5.80
C SER A 39 -18.13 -24.71 -7.18
N GLU A 40 -17.76 -25.56 -8.12
CA GLU A 40 -18.47 -25.90 -9.36
C GLU A 40 -17.78 -25.47 -10.68
N SER A 41 -17.65 -26.50 -11.52
CA SER A 41 -16.69 -26.71 -12.58
C SER A 41 -17.01 -25.99 -13.90
N ASP A 42 -15.95 -25.83 -14.70
CA ASP A 42 -15.92 -25.37 -16.10
C ASP A 42 -16.91 -26.14 -17.01
N PRO A 43 -17.43 -25.50 -18.08
CA PRO A 43 -16.76 -25.65 -19.37
C PRO A 43 -16.67 -24.37 -20.23
N THR A 44 -15.45 -24.14 -20.77
CA THR A 44 -15.10 -23.74 -22.14
C THR A 44 -15.97 -22.66 -22.82
N ILE A 45 -15.47 -21.42 -22.84
CA ILE A 45 -15.54 -20.51 -24.01
C ILE A 45 -14.21 -19.75 -24.10
N ALA A 46 -13.51 -19.86 -25.23
CA ALA A 46 -12.34 -19.05 -25.55
C ALA A 46 -12.76 -17.65 -26.04
N PRO A 47 -12.03 -16.59 -25.64
CA PRO A 47 -11.95 -15.39 -26.45
C PRO A 47 -10.51 -15.14 -26.92
N THR A 48 -10.38 -15.02 -28.23
CA THR A 48 -9.30 -14.31 -28.92
C THR A 48 -9.34 -12.85 -28.50
N ASP A 49 -8.24 -12.32 -27.96
CA ASP A 49 -7.68 -11.02 -28.37
C ASP A 49 -6.31 -10.81 -27.70
N THR A 50 -5.30 -10.81 -28.55
CA THR A 50 -3.89 -10.53 -28.23
C THR A 50 -3.75 -9.08 -27.80
N SER A 51 -3.84 -8.81 -26.50
CA SER A 51 -3.33 -7.56 -25.92
C SER A 51 -1.82 -7.68 -25.78
N ALA A 52 -1.08 -6.95 -26.63
CA ALA A 52 0.36 -6.87 -26.56
C ALA A 52 0.77 -6.21 -25.23
N SER A 53 1.33 -7.01 -24.32
CA SER A 53 2.03 -6.53 -23.13
C SER A 53 3.17 -5.60 -23.56
N PRO A 54 3.28 -4.37 -23.04
CA PRO A 54 4.41 -3.51 -23.35
C PRO A 54 5.70 -4.17 -22.87
N LYS A 55 6.62 -4.37 -23.83
CA LYS A 55 7.95 -4.93 -23.61
C LYS A 55 8.71 -4.12 -22.55
N PRO A 56 9.32 -4.74 -21.53
CA PRO A 56 10.21 -4.02 -20.61
C PRO A 56 11.36 -3.40 -21.40
N SER A 57 11.50 -2.08 -21.32
CA SER A 57 12.65 -1.39 -21.90
C SER A 57 13.86 -1.71 -21.03
N ALA A 58 14.78 -2.50 -21.57
CA ALA A 58 15.99 -2.90 -20.87
C ALA A 58 17.00 -1.74 -20.87
N SER A 59 17.15 -1.09 -19.73
CA SER A 59 18.36 -0.35 -19.35
C SER A 59 18.46 -0.33 -17.83
N ALA A 60 18.93 -1.42 -17.26
CA ALA A 60 19.32 -1.47 -15.85
C ALA A 60 20.67 -2.16 -15.76
N THR A 61 21.65 -1.46 -15.19
CA THR A 61 22.73 -2.07 -14.42
C THR A 61 22.14 -3.23 -13.61
N ALA A 62 22.80 -4.41 -13.56
CA ALA A 62 22.26 -5.59 -12.89
C ALA A 62 21.69 -5.21 -11.50
N ASP A 63 20.36 -5.17 -11.43
CA ASP A 63 19.62 -4.64 -10.29
C ASP A 63 19.64 -5.70 -9.18
N ALA A 64 20.05 -5.32 -7.98
CA ALA A 64 20.10 -6.27 -6.88
C ALA A 64 18.68 -6.75 -6.56
N GLU A 65 18.51 -8.05 -6.32
CA GLU A 65 17.21 -8.60 -5.93
C GLU A 65 16.73 -7.96 -4.62
N PRO A 66 15.43 -7.59 -4.51
CA PRO A 66 14.90 -6.99 -3.29
C PRO A 66 15.07 -7.90 -2.07
N THR A 67 15.62 -7.31 -1.02
CA THR A 67 15.81 -7.89 0.29
C THR A 67 14.64 -7.60 1.24
N GLY A 68 13.91 -6.50 1.02
CA GLY A 68 12.87 -6.01 1.95
C GLY A 68 13.43 -5.19 3.12
N CYS A 69 14.75 -5.03 3.16
CA CYS A 69 15.51 -4.56 4.32
C CYS A 69 16.51 -3.45 3.99
N LEU A 70 16.37 -2.79 2.84
CA LEU A 70 17.32 -1.78 2.41
C LEU A 70 17.57 -0.66 3.44
N GLY A 71 16.54 -0.30 4.23
CA GLY A 71 16.65 0.68 5.32
C GLY A 71 17.11 0.12 6.68
N GLY A 72 17.29 -1.20 6.79
CA GLY A 72 17.56 -1.91 8.04
C GLY A 72 16.32 -2.46 8.74
N ASP A 73 16.52 -2.94 9.98
CA ASP A 73 15.52 -3.73 10.73
C ASP A 73 14.61 -2.90 11.63
N THR A 74 14.90 -1.61 11.81
CA THR A 74 14.05 -0.70 12.59
C THR A 74 12.80 -0.34 11.79
N ARG A 75 11.88 0.41 12.42
CA ARG A 75 10.54 0.75 11.88
C ARG A 75 10.24 2.22 12.10
N ASP A 76 11.28 3.04 12.06
CA ASP A 76 11.23 4.48 12.27
C ASP A 76 11.38 5.26 10.96
N ALA A 77 11.27 6.58 11.05
CA ALA A 77 11.48 7.46 9.91
C ALA A 77 12.90 7.34 9.34
N ASP A 78 13.91 7.08 10.17
CA ASP A 78 15.30 6.99 9.71
C ASP A 78 15.52 5.78 8.81
N MET A 79 14.90 4.63 9.12
CA MET A 79 14.87 3.45 8.26
C MET A 79 14.25 3.75 6.89
N LEU A 80 13.09 4.41 6.88
CA LEU A 80 12.43 4.78 5.62
C LEU A 80 13.31 5.72 4.78
N LEU A 81 13.87 6.76 5.42
CA LEU A 81 14.69 7.75 4.73
C LEU A 81 16.05 7.17 4.27
N ALA A 82 16.61 6.22 5.03
CA ALA A 82 17.78 5.46 4.63
C ALA A 82 17.49 4.60 3.39
N ALA A 83 16.35 3.90 3.37
CA ALA A 83 15.91 3.13 2.21
C ALA A 83 15.74 4.03 0.98
N GLN A 84 15.05 5.19 1.10
CA GLN A 84 14.89 6.13 0.00
C GLN A 84 16.23 6.65 -0.55
N LYS A 85 17.21 6.89 0.33
CA LYS A 85 18.54 7.37 -0.05
C LYS A 85 19.38 6.29 -0.73
N ALA A 86 19.27 5.05 -0.28
CA ALA A 86 20.04 3.93 -0.79
C ALA A 86 19.43 3.32 -2.07
N ALA A 87 18.13 3.51 -2.28
CA ALA A 87 17.41 2.89 -3.38
C ALA A 87 17.93 3.40 -4.74
N PRO A 88 18.35 2.50 -5.64
CA PRO A 88 18.70 2.88 -6.99
C PRO A 88 17.47 3.33 -7.78
N HIS A 89 17.73 4.07 -8.86
CA HIS A 89 16.70 4.47 -9.81
C HIS A 89 16.32 3.30 -10.75
N THR A 90 15.74 2.26 -10.16
CA THR A 90 15.36 1.01 -10.84
C THR A 90 14.05 0.47 -10.28
N SER A 91 13.50 -0.58 -10.91
CA SER A 91 12.31 -1.26 -10.41
C SER A 91 12.53 -1.88 -9.04
N ASN A 92 13.67 -2.52 -8.77
CA ASN A 92 13.91 -3.13 -7.46
C ASN A 92 14.17 -2.07 -6.39
N GLY A 93 14.77 -0.93 -6.76
CA GLY A 93 14.83 0.24 -5.88
C GLY A 93 13.44 0.73 -5.46
N ALA A 94 12.48 0.77 -6.37
CA ALA A 94 11.09 1.12 -6.02
C ALA A 94 10.47 0.09 -5.07
N VAL A 95 10.71 -1.21 -5.30
CA VAL A 95 10.24 -2.30 -4.44
C VAL A 95 10.78 -2.18 -3.01
N GLU A 96 12.07 -1.89 -2.86
CA GLU A 96 12.70 -1.73 -1.54
C GLU A 96 12.13 -0.54 -0.76
N VAL A 97 11.91 0.59 -1.43
CA VAL A 97 11.27 1.75 -0.79
C VAL A 97 9.81 1.46 -0.45
N ALA A 98 9.09 0.72 -1.30
CA ALA A 98 7.72 0.29 -1.02
C ALA A 98 7.64 -0.61 0.22
N ALA A 99 8.57 -1.55 0.37
CA ALA A 99 8.68 -2.41 1.54
C ALA A 99 8.99 -1.61 2.81
N ALA A 100 9.94 -0.67 2.75
CA ALA A 100 10.29 0.20 3.87
C ALA A 100 9.10 1.08 4.30
N ALA A 101 8.40 1.70 3.35
CA ALA A 101 7.23 2.52 3.64
C ALA A 101 6.08 1.70 4.23
N MET A 102 5.82 0.50 3.72
CA MET A 102 4.85 -0.43 4.31
C MET A 102 5.20 -0.71 5.78
N ARG A 103 6.45 -1.08 6.07
CA ARG A 103 6.92 -1.41 7.43
C ARG A 103 6.79 -0.22 8.38
N TRP A 104 7.05 1.00 7.91
CA TRP A 104 6.93 2.23 8.70
C TRP A 104 5.47 2.67 8.90
N MET A 105 4.62 2.58 7.87
CA MET A 105 3.25 3.09 7.92
C MET A 105 2.28 2.14 8.64
N TYR A 106 2.50 0.83 8.53
CA TYR A 106 1.59 -0.20 9.06
C TYR A 106 2.17 -0.83 10.33
N GLN A 107 2.04 -0.10 11.42
CA GLN A 107 2.44 -0.55 12.75
C GLN A 107 1.56 0.07 13.84
N TYR A 108 1.57 -0.55 15.01
CA TYR A 108 1.02 0.01 16.23
C TYR A 108 1.99 -0.18 17.40
N PRO A 109 2.38 0.89 18.11
CA PRO A 109 1.95 2.29 17.93
C PRO A 109 2.31 2.87 16.56
N VAL A 110 1.50 3.81 16.08
CA VAL A 110 1.78 4.53 14.82
C VAL A 110 3.04 5.40 14.97
N PRO A 111 3.69 5.78 13.87
CA PRO A 111 4.78 6.76 13.91
C PRO A 111 4.38 8.03 14.70
N SER A 112 5.31 8.54 15.50
CA SER A 112 5.10 9.79 16.24
C SER A 112 4.95 10.99 15.31
N ASP A 113 4.35 12.09 15.80
CA ASP A 113 4.21 13.32 15.01
C ASP A 113 5.55 13.86 14.50
N ASP A 114 6.62 13.76 15.30
CA ASP A 114 7.98 14.16 14.88
C ASP A 114 8.50 13.29 13.73
N GLN A 115 8.27 11.98 13.77
CA GLN A 115 8.62 11.06 12.69
C GLN A 115 7.80 11.35 11.42
N ILE A 116 6.50 11.62 11.57
CA ILE A 116 5.63 11.95 10.45
C ILE A 116 6.08 13.27 9.81
N ALA A 117 6.38 14.29 10.62
CA ALA A 117 6.82 15.60 10.15
C ALA A 117 8.18 15.54 9.42
N SER A 118 9.10 14.66 9.85
CA SER A 118 10.40 14.51 9.21
C SER A 118 10.34 13.68 7.92
N ALA A 119 9.54 12.61 7.88
CA ALA A 119 9.47 11.69 6.74
C ALA A 119 8.48 12.13 5.64
N SER A 120 7.29 12.62 5.99
CA SER A 120 6.20 12.87 5.02
C SER A 120 6.59 13.80 3.86
N PRO A 121 7.33 14.91 4.07
CA PRO A 121 7.74 15.78 2.96
C PRO A 121 8.68 15.10 1.94
N LYS A 122 9.36 14.02 2.34
CA LYS A 122 10.29 13.25 1.51
C LYS A 122 9.65 11.97 0.96
N LEU A 123 8.68 11.41 1.67
CA LEU A 123 7.96 10.21 1.28
C LEU A 123 7.03 10.48 0.10
N PHE A 124 6.21 11.53 0.16
CA PHE A 124 5.13 11.71 -0.82
C PHE A 124 5.56 12.48 -2.06
N ALA A 125 5.07 12.04 -3.21
CA ALA A 125 5.27 12.74 -4.46
C ALA A 125 4.54 14.09 -4.48
N SER A 126 5.08 15.06 -5.22
CA SER A 126 4.45 16.36 -5.45
C SER A 126 3.04 16.27 -6.05
N SER A 127 2.76 15.21 -6.83
CA SER A 127 1.46 14.91 -7.44
C SER A 127 0.48 14.20 -6.50
N ALA A 128 0.92 13.74 -5.32
CA ALA A 128 0.06 13.07 -4.37
C ALA A 128 -1.03 14.02 -3.83
N SER A 129 -2.25 13.50 -3.67
CA SER A 129 -3.37 14.32 -3.15
C SER A 129 -3.11 14.82 -1.73
N ALA A 130 -3.56 16.03 -1.41
CA ALA A 130 -3.34 16.62 -0.09
C ALA A 130 -3.89 15.75 1.06
N GLN A 131 -5.04 15.10 0.85
CA GLN A 131 -5.63 14.20 1.83
C GLN A 131 -4.74 12.97 2.08
N PHE A 132 -4.10 12.44 1.05
CA PHE A 132 -3.23 11.27 1.15
C PHE A 132 -1.90 11.59 1.83
N ARG A 133 -1.42 12.84 1.70
CA ARG A 133 -0.19 13.33 2.34
C ARG A 133 -0.33 13.63 3.83
N ASP A 134 -1.56 13.79 4.34
CA ASP A 134 -1.85 14.15 5.73
C ASP A 134 -1.94 12.89 6.62
N LEU A 135 -0.78 12.25 6.84
CA LEU A 135 -0.69 11.04 7.66
C LEU A 135 -1.10 11.27 9.11
N SER A 136 -0.75 12.40 9.72
CA SER A 136 -1.17 12.73 11.09
C SER A 136 -2.69 12.76 11.20
N ALA A 137 -3.40 13.41 10.27
CA ALA A 137 -4.86 13.40 10.27
C ALA A 137 -5.46 12.03 9.96
N ALA A 138 -4.78 11.19 9.15
CA ALA A 138 -5.19 9.82 8.92
C ALA A 138 -5.08 8.97 10.20
N TYR A 139 -3.95 9.05 10.91
CA TYR A 139 -3.74 8.34 12.16
C TYR A 139 -4.65 8.81 13.29
N ALA A 140 -4.92 10.11 13.40
CA ALA A 140 -5.86 10.64 14.39
C ALA A 140 -7.30 10.11 14.21
N LYS A 141 -7.67 9.65 13.01
CA LYS A 141 -9.00 9.10 12.70
C LYS A 141 -9.08 7.58 12.86
N THR A 142 -7.95 6.88 12.90
CA THR A 142 -7.92 5.43 13.03
C THR A 142 -7.39 5.04 14.41
N SER A 143 -8.20 4.36 15.20
CA SER A 143 -7.74 3.77 16.45
C SER A 143 -6.85 2.54 16.23
N ASN A 144 -6.85 1.98 15.00
CA ASN A 144 -6.15 0.75 14.67
C ASN A 144 -5.77 0.70 13.17
N PRO A 145 -4.49 0.90 12.82
CA PRO A 145 -4.03 0.88 11.43
C PRO A 145 -4.17 -0.48 10.73
N SER A 146 -4.38 -1.58 11.48
CA SER A 146 -4.65 -2.91 10.90
C SER A 146 -6.09 -3.08 10.42
N ALA A 147 -6.94 -2.06 10.59
CA ALA A 147 -8.37 -2.11 10.27
C ALA A 147 -9.12 -3.28 10.96
N GLY A 148 -8.67 -3.67 12.15
CA GLY A 148 -9.27 -4.73 12.96
C GLY A 148 -8.71 -6.13 12.73
N VAL A 149 -7.69 -6.29 11.87
CA VAL A 149 -6.96 -7.57 11.72
C VAL A 149 -6.25 -7.96 13.01
N VAL A 150 -5.67 -6.97 13.70
CA VAL A 150 -5.12 -7.12 15.04
C VAL A 150 -6.09 -6.48 16.03
N GLU A 151 -6.25 -7.08 17.22
CA GLU A 151 -7.09 -6.54 18.28
C GLU A 151 -6.65 -5.11 18.69
N ASN A 152 -7.62 -4.24 19.00
CA ASN A 152 -7.33 -2.86 19.38
C ASN A 152 -6.41 -2.78 20.61
N GLY A 153 -5.42 -1.89 20.55
CA GLY A 153 -4.46 -1.67 21.64
C GLY A 153 -3.31 -2.67 21.68
N LYS A 154 -3.33 -3.74 20.88
CA LYS A 154 -2.19 -4.65 20.76
C LYS A 154 -1.11 -4.06 19.87
N THR A 155 0.14 -4.32 20.24
CA THR A 155 1.28 -3.90 19.44
C THR A 155 1.42 -4.80 18.23
N PHE A 156 1.69 -4.20 17.08
CA PHE A 156 2.00 -4.98 15.88
C PHE A 156 2.88 -4.21 14.92
N TYR A 157 3.48 -4.93 13.99
CA TYR A 157 4.11 -4.37 12.81
C TYR A 157 4.04 -5.37 11.65
N ILE A 158 4.34 -4.90 10.44
CA ILE A 158 4.51 -5.78 9.29
C ILE A 158 5.98 -6.17 9.14
N SER A 159 6.24 -7.47 9.01
CA SER A 159 7.53 -8.03 8.63
C SER A 159 7.50 -8.48 7.18
N THR A 160 8.60 -8.30 6.47
CA THR A 160 8.88 -8.89 5.17
C THR A 160 9.39 -10.33 5.27
N ILE A 161 9.26 -10.97 6.46
CA ILE A 161 9.42 -12.41 6.65
C ILE A 161 8.05 -13.06 6.95
N PRO A 162 7.60 -14.06 6.16
CA PRO A 162 8.00 -14.37 4.78
C PRO A 162 7.15 -13.53 3.82
N GLY A 163 7.66 -12.36 3.46
CA GLY A 163 7.00 -11.38 2.60
C GLY A 163 7.27 -11.63 1.12
N VAL A 164 6.42 -11.02 0.30
CA VAL A 164 6.48 -11.12 -1.16
C VAL A 164 6.35 -9.75 -1.79
N TRP A 165 6.79 -9.62 -3.04
CA TRP A 165 6.59 -8.43 -3.85
C TRP A 165 6.21 -8.80 -5.27
N HIS A 166 5.51 -7.89 -5.94
CA HIS A 166 5.16 -8.02 -7.34
C HIS A 166 5.18 -6.64 -7.99
N LEU A 167 5.84 -6.53 -9.14
CA LEU A 167 5.88 -5.31 -9.93
C LEU A 167 4.68 -5.30 -10.88
N GLU A 168 3.69 -4.45 -10.60
CA GLU A 168 2.50 -4.31 -11.44
C GLU A 168 2.81 -3.66 -12.79
N SER A 169 3.66 -2.63 -12.73
CA SER A 169 4.09 -1.84 -13.88
C SER A 169 5.34 -1.05 -13.52
N TYR A 170 6.14 -0.72 -14.54
CA TYR A 170 7.33 0.09 -14.37
C TYR A 170 7.64 0.91 -15.62
N THR A 171 8.07 2.14 -15.38
CA THR A 171 8.74 3.04 -16.31
C THR A 171 9.93 3.67 -15.59
N ASP A 172 10.78 4.37 -16.34
CA ASP A 172 11.92 5.11 -15.75
C ASP A 172 11.50 6.22 -14.78
N THR A 173 10.22 6.55 -14.60
CA THR A 173 9.80 7.59 -13.65
C THR A 173 8.65 7.17 -12.75
N THR A 174 8.07 6.00 -12.98
CA THR A 174 6.91 5.52 -12.22
C THR A 174 6.99 4.01 -12.04
N ALA A 175 6.65 3.52 -10.86
CA ALA A 175 6.53 2.10 -10.57
C ALA A 175 5.25 1.86 -9.78
N THR A 176 4.44 0.89 -10.19
CA THR A 176 3.35 0.39 -9.34
C THR A 176 3.79 -0.94 -8.76
N VAL A 177 3.83 -1.02 -7.43
CA VAL A 177 4.38 -2.14 -6.69
C VAL A 177 3.33 -2.67 -5.72
N SER A 178 3.12 -3.98 -5.74
CA SER A 178 2.44 -4.69 -4.67
C SER A 178 3.46 -5.32 -3.72
N VAL A 179 3.33 -5.07 -2.43
CA VAL A 179 4.16 -5.69 -1.39
C VAL A 179 3.28 -6.37 -0.36
N GLY A 180 3.76 -7.50 0.14
CA GLY A 180 3.10 -8.30 1.15
C GLY A 180 4.06 -8.68 2.27
N GLY A 181 3.52 -8.82 3.48
CA GLY A 181 4.27 -9.16 4.68
C GLY A 181 3.45 -9.96 5.67
N GLY A 182 4.11 -10.49 6.70
CA GLY A 182 3.46 -11.13 7.85
C GLY A 182 3.21 -10.12 8.97
N TYR A 183 2.09 -10.25 9.67
CA TYR A 183 1.91 -9.50 10.91
C TYR A 183 2.77 -10.11 12.01
N VAL A 184 3.54 -9.27 12.69
CA VAL A 184 4.11 -9.61 13.99
C VAL A 184 3.25 -8.96 15.05
N VAL A 185 2.66 -9.75 15.94
CA VAL A 185 1.75 -9.30 17.00
C VAL A 185 2.39 -9.60 18.34
N ASP A 186 2.53 -8.58 19.19
CA ASP A 186 3.18 -8.70 20.50
C ASP A 186 4.58 -9.36 20.45
N GLY A 187 5.31 -9.11 19.35
CA GLY A 187 6.66 -9.62 19.11
C GLY A 187 6.74 -10.99 18.43
N GLU A 188 5.61 -11.65 18.18
CA GLU A 188 5.58 -12.97 17.53
C GLU A 188 4.99 -12.90 16.11
N LEU A 189 5.69 -13.51 15.15
CA LEU A 189 5.23 -13.61 13.77
C LEU A 189 3.99 -14.51 13.70
N SER A 190 2.87 -13.96 13.25
CA SER A 190 1.64 -14.71 13.06
C SER A 190 1.76 -15.68 11.88
N PRO A 191 1.40 -16.96 12.04
CA PRO A 191 1.39 -17.91 10.94
C PRO A 191 0.22 -17.68 9.96
N GLN A 192 -0.82 -16.95 10.39
CA GLN A 192 -2.08 -16.81 9.65
C GLN A 192 -2.32 -15.38 9.14
N LEU A 193 -1.84 -14.37 9.86
CA LEU A 193 -2.12 -12.99 9.52
C LEU A 193 -1.10 -12.45 8.53
N ARG A 194 -1.60 -12.05 7.38
CA ARG A 194 -0.82 -11.53 6.25
C ARG A 194 -1.35 -10.17 5.83
N PHE A 195 -0.44 -9.38 5.30
CA PHE A 195 -0.69 -8.05 4.79
C PHE A 195 -0.36 -7.99 3.29
N ALA A 196 -1.11 -7.19 2.55
CA ALA A 196 -0.84 -6.84 1.17
C ALA A 196 -1.25 -5.40 0.91
N THR A 197 -0.45 -4.66 0.16
CA THR A 197 -0.79 -3.32 -0.33
C THR A 197 -0.22 -3.12 -1.73
N THR A 198 -0.91 -2.32 -2.54
CA THR A 198 -0.42 -1.87 -3.85
C THR A 198 -0.23 -0.36 -3.80
N SER A 199 0.90 0.13 -4.31
CA SER A 199 1.23 1.55 -4.27
C SER A 199 1.91 1.99 -5.55
N THR A 200 1.64 3.23 -5.96
CA THR A 200 2.31 3.86 -7.09
C THR A 200 3.38 4.81 -6.57
N TRP A 201 4.56 4.67 -7.12
CA TRP A 201 5.78 5.39 -6.77
C TRP A 201 6.24 6.18 -7.97
N LYS A 202 6.73 7.38 -7.72
CA LYS A 202 7.27 8.28 -8.72
C LYS A 202 8.71 8.63 -8.38
N TRP A 203 9.59 8.56 -9.36
CA TRP A 203 10.95 9.05 -9.19
C TRP A 203 10.96 10.58 -9.31
N GLU A 204 11.21 11.26 -8.20
CA GLU A 204 11.36 12.71 -8.16
C GLU A 204 12.40 13.13 -7.11
N ASP A 205 13.10 14.24 -7.39
CA ASP A 205 14.16 14.78 -6.54
C ASP A 205 15.23 13.74 -6.13
N GLY A 206 15.52 12.78 -7.02
CA GLY A 206 16.53 11.75 -6.79
C GLY A 206 16.11 10.60 -5.86
N SER A 207 14.81 10.38 -5.67
CA SER A 207 14.28 9.30 -4.82
C SER A 207 12.93 8.79 -5.33
N TRP A 208 12.58 7.54 -4.99
CA TRP A 208 11.22 7.04 -5.15
C TRP A 208 10.29 7.65 -4.10
N ARG A 209 9.20 8.26 -4.55
CA ARG A 209 8.20 8.90 -3.70
C ARG A 209 6.79 8.36 -3.95
N LEU A 210 6.04 8.17 -2.87
CA LEU A 210 4.70 7.60 -2.87
C LEU A 210 3.69 8.59 -3.47
N GLU A 211 3.09 8.23 -4.60
CA GLU A 211 2.07 9.02 -5.29
C GLU A 211 0.66 8.64 -4.84
N SER A 212 0.38 7.35 -4.75
CA SER A 212 -0.91 6.80 -4.30
C SER A 212 -0.76 5.41 -3.69
N GLY A 213 -1.75 4.98 -2.92
CA GLY A 213 -1.83 3.66 -2.32
C GLY A 213 -3.25 3.11 -2.39
N GLU A 214 -3.39 1.83 -2.68
CA GLU A 214 -4.65 1.11 -2.85
C GLU A 214 -4.52 -0.33 -2.35
N PHE A 215 -5.62 -0.90 -1.84
CA PHE A 215 -5.71 -2.33 -1.54
C PHE A 215 -6.26 -3.08 -2.76
N LYS A 216 -5.56 -2.97 -3.89
CA LYS A 216 -6.03 -3.51 -5.17
C LYS A 216 -5.97 -5.04 -5.21
N ARG A 217 -4.96 -5.64 -4.59
CA ARG A 217 -4.79 -7.10 -4.55
C ARG A 217 -5.30 -7.68 -3.24
N ALA A 218 -6.01 -8.81 -3.36
CA ALA A 218 -6.21 -9.68 -2.22
C ALA A 218 -4.86 -10.27 -1.77
N VAL A 219 -4.77 -10.60 -0.49
CA VAL A 219 -3.58 -11.21 0.11
C VAL A 219 -3.21 -12.50 -0.63
N ASP A 220 -4.15 -13.43 -0.78
CA ASP A 220 -3.89 -14.73 -1.39
C ASP A 220 -3.42 -14.60 -2.85
N ASP A 221 -4.00 -13.66 -3.61
CA ASP A 221 -3.59 -13.38 -4.97
C ASP A 221 -2.13 -12.92 -5.02
N LEU A 222 -1.74 -11.95 -4.19
CA LEU A 222 -0.37 -11.44 -4.16
C LEU A 222 0.62 -12.54 -3.75
N TYR A 223 0.29 -13.35 -2.74
CA TYR A 223 1.15 -14.44 -2.30
C TYR A 223 1.25 -15.60 -3.31
N SER A 224 0.28 -15.73 -4.23
CA SER A 224 0.33 -16.74 -5.29
C SER A 224 1.23 -16.35 -6.48
N ILE A 225 1.39 -15.05 -6.75
CA ILE A 225 2.17 -14.54 -7.91
C ILE A 225 3.46 -13.80 -7.53
N GLY A 226 3.60 -13.46 -6.25
CA GLY A 226 4.68 -12.60 -5.77
C GLY A 226 6.01 -13.35 -5.68
N THR A 227 7.09 -12.61 -5.90
CA THR A 227 8.46 -13.05 -5.64
C THR A 227 8.76 -12.87 -4.17
N THR A 228 9.36 -13.86 -3.52
CA THR A 228 9.78 -13.74 -2.11
C THR A 228 10.94 -12.75 -1.98
N PHE A 229 10.94 -11.93 -0.93
CA PHE A 229 12.12 -11.14 -0.60
C PHE A 229 13.30 -12.07 -0.27
N THR A 230 14.51 -11.71 -0.71
CA THR A 230 15.69 -12.57 -0.56
C THR A 230 16.26 -12.60 0.87
N GLY A 231 15.98 -11.58 1.68
CA GLY A 231 16.38 -11.50 3.09
C GLY A 231 15.17 -11.51 4.02
N GLY A 232 14.48 -10.39 4.08
CA GLY A 232 13.34 -10.16 4.94
C GLY A 232 13.72 -9.67 6.35
N CYS A 233 12.88 -8.78 6.85
CA CYS A 233 12.85 -8.09 8.15
C CYS A 233 11.43 -7.53 8.36
#